data_AF-A0A392NB75-F1
#
_entry.id   AF-A0A392NB75-F1
#
_cell.length_a   1.000
_cell.length_b   1.000
_cell.length_c   1.000
_cell.angle_alpha   90.00
_cell.angle_beta   90.00
_cell.angle_gamma   90.00
#
_symmetry.space_group_name_H-M   'P 1'
#
loop_
_entity.id
_entity.type
_entity.pdbx_description
1 polymer ?
#
loop_
_entity_poly.entity_id
_entity_poly.type
_entity_poly.pdbx_seq_one_letter_code
_entity_poly.pdbx_strand_id
1 'polypeptide(L)'
;MPNLDQLLEGTPANIFSSIWFEWRKTKFYSTHYSELIRLAALYKYGGIYLDSDIIVLKPISFLNNSVGMEDHAAGSSLNGAVMAFGRR
;
A
#
# COMPACT_ATOMS: atom_id res chain seq x y z
N MET A 1 15.01 5.14 5.69
CA MET A 1 13.64 4.58 5.73
C MET A 1 12.82 5.49 6.64
N PRO A 2 11.56 5.84 6.28
CA PRO A 2 10.69 6.56 7.20
C PRO A 2 10.54 5.77 8.50
N ASN A 3 10.37 6.47 9.62
CA ASN A 3 10.12 5.83 10.90
C ASN A 3 8.77 5.09 10.83
N LEU A 4 8.81 3.76 10.91
CA LEU A 4 7.60 2.92 10.78
C LEU A 4 6.59 3.26 11.87
N ASP A 5 7.04 3.45 13.11
CA ASP A 5 6.16 3.77 14.23
C ASP A 5 5.44 5.10 13.99
N GLN A 6 6.17 6.11 13.51
CA GLN A 6 5.59 7.40 13.13
C GLN A 6 4.60 7.27 11.96
N LEU A 7 4.87 6.41 10.98
CA LEU A 7 3.96 6.20 9.86
C LEU A 7 2.66 5.53 10.32
N LEU A 8 2.78 4.51 11.18
CA LEU A 8 1.65 3.74 11.68
C LEU A 8 0.85 4.46 12.76
N GLU A 9 1.45 5.43 13.46
CA GLU A 9 0.78 6.26 14.46
C GLU A 9 -0.48 6.93 13.90
N GLY A 10 -1.61 6.72 14.61
CA GLY A 10 -2.92 7.25 14.24
C GLY A 10 -3.62 6.48 13.11
N THR A 11 -3.04 5.38 12.62
CA THR A 11 -3.66 4.51 11.60
C THR A 11 -4.24 3.24 12.25
N PRO A 12 -5.25 2.59 11.64
CA PRO A 12 -5.68 1.25 12.07
C PRO A 12 -4.57 0.20 12.04
N ALA A 13 -3.52 0.46 11.27
CA ALA A 13 -2.36 -0.41 11.14
C ALA A 13 -1.36 -0.27 12.31
N ASN A 14 -1.60 0.63 13.28
CA ASN A 14 -0.73 0.78 14.45
C ASN A 14 -0.52 -0.52 15.22
N ILE A 15 -1.53 -1.40 15.25
CA ILE A 15 -1.44 -2.71 15.88
C ILE A 15 -0.24 -3.56 15.38
N PHE A 16 0.19 -3.35 14.13
CA PHE A 16 1.29 -4.10 13.52
C PHE A 16 2.67 -3.71 14.05
N SER A 17 2.80 -2.53 14.70
CA SER A 17 4.04 -2.12 15.38
C SER A 17 4.48 -3.14 16.44
N SER A 18 3.52 -3.75 17.14
CA SER A 18 3.77 -4.70 18.23
C SER A 18 4.27 -6.08 17.77
N ILE A 19 3.89 -6.50 16.55
CA ILE A 19 4.23 -7.84 16.01
C ILE A 19 5.34 -7.80 14.96
N TRP A 20 5.87 -6.59 14.69
CA TRP A 20 6.87 -6.31 13.68
C TRP A 20 8.12 -7.21 13.78
N PHE A 21 8.67 -7.36 14.99
CA PHE A 21 9.89 -8.14 15.20
C PHE A 21 9.73 -9.63 14.86
N GLU A 22 8.51 -10.17 14.99
CA GLU A 22 8.21 -11.54 14.59
C GLU A 22 8.03 -11.66 13.08
N TRP A 23 7.37 -10.67 12.46
CA TRP A 23 7.18 -10.64 11.01
C TRP A 23 8.49 -10.58 10.23
N ARG A 24 9.53 -9.93 10.80
CA ARG A 24 10.90 -9.90 10.28
C ARG A 24 11.54 -11.28 10.09
N LYS A 25 11.03 -12.30 10.78
CA LYS A 25 11.55 -13.67 10.69
C LYS A 25 10.87 -14.50 9.60
N THR A 26 9.78 -14.00 9.03
CA THR A 26 9.03 -14.71 8.00
C THR A 26 9.75 -14.64 6.65
N LYS A 27 9.60 -15.67 5.82
CA LYS A 27 10.13 -15.69 4.45
C LYS A 27 9.53 -14.60 3.54
N PHE A 28 8.38 -14.05 3.91
CA PHE A 28 7.62 -13.06 3.15
C PHE A 28 7.72 -11.65 3.74
N TYR A 29 8.70 -11.41 4.62
CA TYR A 29 8.87 -10.15 5.32
C TYR A 29 8.79 -8.93 4.40
N SER A 30 9.57 -8.91 3.32
CA SER A 30 9.63 -7.77 2.38
C SER A 30 8.25 -7.47 1.77
N THR A 31 7.51 -8.53 1.39
CA THR A 31 6.16 -8.41 0.84
C THR A 31 5.21 -7.82 1.89
N HIS A 32 5.10 -8.43 3.06
CA HIS A 32 4.20 -7.94 4.12
C HIS A 32 4.53 -6.53 4.58
N TYR A 33 5.82 -6.18 4.61
CA TYR A 33 6.24 -4.85 4.97
C TYR A 33 5.85 -3.80 3.92
N SER A 34 6.00 -4.13 2.63
CA SER A 34 5.55 -3.24 1.54
C SER A 34 4.02 -3.03 1.56
N GLU A 35 3.24 -4.09 1.81
CA GLU A 35 1.78 -4.01 2.00
C GLU A 35 1.41 -3.05 3.13
N LEU A 36 2.08 -3.21 4.28
CA LEU A 36 1.80 -2.41 5.46
C LEU A 36 2.12 -0.92 5.22
N ILE A 37 3.30 -0.62 4.66
CA ILE A 37 3.70 0.77 4.38
C ILE A 37 2.74 1.42 3.41
N ARG A 38 2.39 0.76 2.30
CA ARG A 38 1.57 1.40 1.26
C ARG A 38 0.19 1.76 1.77
N LEU A 39 -0.44 0.86 2.54
CA LEU A 39 -1.76 1.10 3.11
C LEU A 39 -1.69 2.18 4.19
N ALA A 40 -0.68 2.16 5.06
CA ALA A 40 -0.51 3.18 6.09
C ALA A 40 -0.24 4.57 5.49
N ALA A 41 0.58 4.65 4.45
CA ALA A 41 0.88 5.89 3.74
C ALA A 41 -0.36 6.47 3.06
N LEU A 42 -1.10 5.64 2.32
CA LEU A 42 -2.36 6.04 1.69
C LEU A 42 -3.41 6.47 2.71
N TYR A 43 -3.51 5.79 3.86
CA TYR A 43 -4.41 6.18 4.93
C TYR A 43 -4.05 7.56 5.50
N LYS A 44 -2.76 7.79 5.78
CA LYS A 44 -2.29 8.99 6.47
C LYS A 44 -2.25 10.23 5.57
N TYR A 45 -1.87 10.04 4.31
CA TYR A 45 -1.60 11.15 3.39
C TYR A 45 -2.59 11.23 2.23
N GLY A 46 -3.31 10.15 1.91
CA GLY A 46 -4.03 10.03 0.64
C GLY A 46 -3.07 10.00 -0.55
N GLY A 47 -3.61 10.20 -1.75
CA GLY A 47 -2.86 10.29 -2.98
C GLY A 47 -2.83 8.98 -3.76
N ILE A 48 -1.75 8.77 -4.52
CA ILE A 48 -1.56 7.62 -5.40
C ILE A 48 -0.30 6.87 -4.97
N TYR A 49 -0.45 5.58 -4.71
CA TYR A 49 0.65 4.63 -4.53
C TYR A 49 0.90 3.86 -5.83
N LEU A 50 2.17 3.65 -6.14
CA LEU A 50 2.65 2.82 -7.23
C LEU A 50 3.74 1.90 -6.70
N ASP A 51 3.72 0.63 -7.07
CA ASP A 51 4.88 -0.24 -6.92
C ASP A 51 6.06 0.30 -7.74
N SER A 52 7.28 0.03 -7.30
CA SER A 52 8.50 0.62 -7.87
C SER A 52 8.83 0.17 -9.29
N ASP A 53 8.21 -0.91 -9.75
CA ASP A 53 8.32 -1.48 -11.09
C ASP A 53 7.23 -0.99 -12.05
N ILE A 54 6.35 -0.08 -11.61
CA ILE A 54 5.33 0.53 -12.47
C ILE A 54 5.93 1.63 -13.35
N ILE A 55 5.71 1.52 -14.66
CA ILE A 55 6.04 2.55 -15.64
C ILE A 55 4.79 3.34 -16.01
N VAL A 56 4.79 4.64 -15.71
CA VAL A 56 3.65 5.53 -16.01
C VAL A 56 3.80 6.12 -17.41
N LEU A 57 2.94 5.70 -18.34
CA LEU A 57 2.98 6.15 -19.74
C LEU A 57 2.20 7.45 -20.02
N LYS A 58 1.20 7.76 -19.17
CA LYS A 58 0.32 8.93 -19.29
C LYS A 58 0.02 9.50 -17.91
N PRO A 59 -0.34 10.78 -17.78
CA PRO A 59 -0.75 11.35 -16.49
C PRO A 59 -1.89 10.55 -15.86
N ILE A 60 -1.73 10.18 -14.59
CA ILE A 60 -2.69 9.36 -13.82
C ILE A 60 -3.37 10.15 -12.69
N SER A 61 -3.22 11.48 -12.65
CA SER A 61 -3.81 12.34 -11.63
C SER A 61 -5.35 12.35 -11.62
N PHE A 62 -5.98 11.74 -12.62
CA PHE A 62 -7.43 11.55 -12.70
C PHE A 62 -7.96 10.41 -11.81
N LEU A 63 -7.09 9.52 -11.32
CA LEU A 63 -7.49 8.41 -10.47
C LEU A 63 -7.99 8.92 -9.11
N ASN A 64 -9.14 8.41 -8.67
CA ASN A 64 -9.76 8.74 -7.39
C ASN A 64 -10.49 7.51 -6.85
N ASN A 65 -10.19 7.11 -5.61
CA ASN A 65 -10.77 5.94 -4.94
C ASN A 65 -10.78 4.70 -5.84
N SER A 66 -9.61 4.36 -6.39
CA SER A 66 -9.41 3.33 -7.40
C SER A 66 -8.34 2.34 -6.97
N VAL A 67 -8.48 1.07 -7.37
CA VAL A 67 -7.50 -0.01 -7.16
C VAL A 67 -7.27 -0.71 -8.50
N GLY A 68 -6.04 -1.15 -8.75
CA GLY A 68 -5.66 -1.92 -9.94
C GLY A 68 -6.34 -3.30 -9.99
N MET A 69 -6.78 -3.67 -11.19
CA MET A 69 -7.28 -5.01 -11.53
C MET A 69 -6.18 -5.73 -12.32
N GLU A 70 -5.91 -6.99 -11.99
CA GLU A 70 -4.80 -7.73 -12.57
C GLU A 70 -5.12 -8.35 -13.94
N ASP A 71 -6.38 -8.73 -14.17
CA ASP A 71 -6.87 -9.31 -15.42
C ASP A 71 -8.28 -8.79 -15.72
N HIS A 72 -8.71 -8.79 -16.98
CA HIS A 72 -10.05 -8.39 -17.42
C HIS A 72 -11.08 -9.54 -17.42
N ALA A 73 -10.67 -10.77 -17.08
CA ALA A 73 -11.57 -11.92 -17.04
C ALA A 73 -12.59 -11.86 -15.87
N ALA A 74 -13.75 -12.47 -16.06
CA ALA A 74 -14.76 -12.59 -15.01
C ALA A 74 -14.19 -13.39 -13.81
N GLY A 75 -14.06 -12.74 -12.65
CA GLY A 75 -13.44 -13.30 -11.45
C GLY A 75 -11.98 -12.87 -11.20
N SER A 76 -11.49 -11.87 -11.95
CA SER A 76 -10.15 -11.29 -11.78
C SER A 76 -9.82 -10.83 -10.35
N SER A 77 -8.57 -11.04 -9.94
CA SER A 77 -8.00 -10.47 -8.72
C SER A 77 -7.83 -8.95 -8.81
N LEU A 78 -8.06 -8.28 -7.68
CA LEU A 78 -7.52 -6.95 -7.43
C LEU A 78 -6.07 -7.09 -6.95
N ASN A 79 -5.22 -6.14 -7.29
CA ASN A 79 -3.85 -6.08 -6.79
C ASN A 79 -3.54 -4.74 -6.12
N GLY A 80 -2.45 -4.72 -5.35
CA GLY A 80 -1.97 -3.55 -4.62
C GLY A 80 -0.96 -2.69 -5.39
N ALA A 81 -0.73 -2.95 -6.68
CA ALA A 81 0.36 -2.34 -7.44
C ALA A 81 0.07 -0.89 -7.81
N VAL A 82 -1.21 -0.54 -7.99
CA VAL A 82 -1.68 0.83 -8.21
C VAL A 82 -2.91 1.06 -7.34
N MET A 83 -2.84 2.04 -6.44
CA MET A 83 -3.95 2.40 -5.57
C MET A 83 -4.04 3.92 -5.44
N ALA A 84 -5.25 4.47 -5.54
CA ALA A 84 -5.51 5.89 -5.40
C ALA A 84 -6.65 6.10 -4.41
N PHE A 85 -6.38 6.80 -3.31
CA PHE A 85 -7.40 7.11 -2.31
C PHE A 85 -7.29 8.56 -1.85
N GLY A 86 -8.44 9.23 -1.77
CA GLY A 86 -8.50 10.55 -1.15
C GLY A 86 -8.22 10.47 0.35
N ARG A 87 -7.66 11.55 0.92
CA ARG A 87 -7.62 11.71 2.37
C ARG A 87 -9.02 12.09 2.87
N ARG A 88 -9.45 11.51 3.99
CA ARG A 88 -10.67 11.92 4.70
C ARG A 88 -10.45 13.23 5.45
#